data_AF-A0A8S3T030-F1
#
_entry.id   AF-A0A8S3T030-F1
#
_cell.length_a   1.000
_cell.length_b   1.000
_cell.length_c   1.000
_cell.angle_alpha   90.00
_cell.angle_beta   90.00
_cell.angle_gamma   90.00
#
_symmetry.space_group_name_H-M   'P 1'
#
loop_
_entity.id
_entity.type
_entity.pdbx_description
1 polymer ?
#
loop_
_entity_poly.entity_id
_entity_poly.type
_entity_poly.pdbx_seq_one_letter_code
_entity_poly.pdbx_strand_id
1 'polypeptide(L)'
;MKDGKKFTVENPDDLFNLGEDDVDYGELDNYGNRLLLLCKDLNLLIANGRLFKDKNIGALTCKESTVVDYCIMSPELFTNILDFEILPYDPMLSDVHNAIYIEMSSKDTCMPVVENINVDIDDSSVVTKCKWENDKYHEFNDCIDEAVIHSIVVKLEEIDTDLIDNIVVNSIVDECNSLILQAASKCDLLLEKKVIRKVDNSLKKRKVKKPWFNRECAEKRKLYHRAKIITGELKC
;
A
#
# COMPACT_ATOMS: atom_id res chain seq x y z
N MET A 1 26.67 -16.57 12.14
CA MET A 1 26.55 -15.36 12.98
C MET A 1 27.27 -14.24 12.28
N LYS A 2 26.54 -13.37 11.57
CA LYS A 2 27.07 -12.10 11.09
C LYS A 2 26.29 -11.02 11.83
N ASP A 3 27.03 -10.13 12.48
CA ASP A 3 26.53 -9.11 13.37
C ASP A 3 25.58 -8.15 12.64
N GLY A 4 24.29 -8.20 13.00
CA GLY A 4 23.30 -7.23 12.59
C GLY A 4 23.56 -5.91 13.33
N LYS A 5 24.26 -4.98 12.67
CA LYS A 5 24.31 -3.60 13.13
C LYS A 5 22.91 -3.02 13.02
N LYS A 6 22.26 -2.81 14.17
CA LYS A 6 21.04 -1.99 14.26
C LYS A 6 21.36 -0.60 13.75
N PHE A 7 20.59 -0.13 12.77
CA PHE A 7 20.59 1.26 12.36
C PHE A 7 19.87 2.07 13.45
N THR A 8 20.60 2.87 14.22
CA THR A 8 20.03 3.82 15.16
C THR A 8 20.02 5.19 14.49
N VAL A 9 18.84 5.74 14.26
CA VAL A 9 18.67 7.12 13.79
C VAL A 9 18.73 8.02 15.02
N GLU A 10 19.82 8.75 15.20
CA GLU A 10 20.05 9.59 16.39
C GLU A 10 19.35 10.95 16.31
N ASN A 11 18.84 11.35 15.13
CA ASN A 11 18.12 12.60 14.93
C ASN A 11 17.10 12.51 13.77
N PRO A 12 15.81 12.86 13.96
CA PRO A 12 14.81 12.82 12.89
C PRO A 12 15.10 13.79 11.73
N ASP A 13 15.81 14.89 11.99
CA ASP A 13 16.16 15.87 10.95
C ASP A 13 17.25 15.36 10.00
N ASP A 14 18.07 14.40 10.44
CA ASP A 14 19.06 13.73 9.57
C ASP A 14 18.40 12.75 8.58
N LEU A 15 17.11 12.44 8.74
CA LEU A 15 16.36 11.60 7.80
C LEU A 15 16.09 12.29 6.47
N PHE A 16 16.19 13.62 6.42
CA PHE A 16 15.88 14.42 5.24
C PHE A 16 17.10 15.00 4.53
N ASN A 17 18.29 14.95 5.15
CA ASN A 17 19.53 15.39 4.54
C ASN A 17 20.16 14.24 3.73
N LEU A 18 20.16 14.36 2.40
CA LEU A 18 20.94 13.50 1.53
C LEU A 18 22.42 13.85 1.74
N GLY A 19 23.27 12.84 1.96
CA GLY A 19 24.70 13.04 2.20
C GLY A 19 25.42 13.63 0.99
N GLU A 20 26.56 14.27 1.21
CA GLU A 20 27.35 14.99 0.19
C GLU A 20 27.86 14.11 -0.98
N ASP A 21 27.70 12.79 -0.91
CA ASP A 21 28.17 11.80 -1.89
C ASP A 21 27.04 11.16 -2.74
N ASP A 22 25.79 11.65 -2.63
CA ASP A 22 24.65 11.15 -3.41
C ASP A 22 24.84 11.45 -4.92
N VAL A 23 24.69 10.42 -5.76
CA VAL A 23 24.86 10.46 -7.21
C VAL A 23 23.61 10.99 -7.91
N ASP A 24 22.51 11.24 -7.18
CA ASP A 24 21.34 11.96 -7.67
C ASP A 24 21.62 13.48 -7.81
N TYR A 25 22.50 13.82 -8.76
CA TYR A 25 22.85 15.21 -9.13
C TYR A 25 21.77 15.89 -10.00
N GLY A 26 20.59 15.27 -10.16
CA GLY A 26 19.51 15.81 -10.97
C GLY A 26 18.89 17.06 -10.35
N GLU A 27 18.58 18.07 -11.18
CA GLU A 27 17.74 19.18 -10.71
C GLU A 27 16.34 18.66 -10.36
N LEU A 28 15.92 18.92 -9.12
CA LEU A 28 14.63 18.49 -8.60
C LEU A 28 13.48 19.16 -9.39
N ASP A 29 12.70 18.36 -10.11
CA ASP A 29 11.58 18.88 -10.90
C ASP A 29 10.31 19.10 -10.05
N ASN A 30 9.24 19.55 -10.71
CA ASN A 30 7.95 19.78 -10.03
C ASN A 30 7.34 18.48 -9.47
N TYR A 31 7.62 17.32 -10.07
CA TYR A 31 7.10 16.04 -9.62
C TYR A 31 7.88 15.54 -8.40
N GLY A 32 9.21 15.67 -8.41
CA GLY A 32 10.09 15.41 -7.26
C GLY A 32 9.71 16.26 -6.06
N ASN A 33 9.46 17.57 -6.25
CA ASN A 33 8.97 18.44 -5.18
C ASN A 33 7.64 17.97 -4.59
N ARG A 34 6.69 17.55 -5.43
CA ARG A 34 5.39 17.03 -4.95
C ARG A 34 5.54 15.71 -4.21
N LEU A 35 6.44 14.85 -4.65
CA LEU A 35 6.74 13.59 -3.98
C LEU A 35 7.36 13.85 -2.59
N LEU A 36 8.30 14.78 -2.49
CA LEU A 36 8.90 15.17 -1.21
C LEU A 36 7.88 15.78 -0.26
N LEU A 37 6.98 16.63 -0.74
CA LEU A 37 5.87 17.16 0.07
C LEU A 37 4.96 16.03 0.56
N LEU A 38 4.57 15.11 -0.31
CA LEU A 38 3.75 13.94 0.02
C LEU A 38 4.44 13.07 1.10
N CYS A 39 5.75 12.87 1.00
CA CYS A 39 6.51 12.17 2.02
C CYS A 39 6.57 12.91 3.35
N LYS A 40 6.77 14.24 3.34
CA LYS A 40 6.77 15.06 4.56
C LYS A 40 5.41 15.06 5.26
N ASP A 41 4.34 15.27 4.50
CA ASP A 41 2.98 15.39 5.03
C ASP A 41 2.46 14.07 5.63
N LEU A 42 2.88 12.93 5.07
CA LEU A 42 2.47 11.60 5.51
C LEU A 42 3.51 10.90 6.40
N ASN A 43 4.57 11.60 6.81
CA ASN A 43 5.68 11.03 7.57
C ASN A 43 6.23 9.74 6.92
N LEU A 44 6.46 9.77 5.61
CA LEU A 44 7.07 8.69 4.85
C LEU A 44 8.54 9.00 4.54
N LEU A 45 9.33 7.95 4.42
CA LEU A 45 10.77 8.03 4.18
C LEU A 45 11.12 7.33 2.87
N ILE A 46 11.97 7.97 2.07
CA ILE A 46 12.55 7.37 0.85
C ILE A 46 13.79 6.57 1.28
N ALA A 47 13.88 5.30 0.88
CA ALA A 47 14.99 4.41 1.22
C ALA A 47 16.23 4.58 0.31
N ASN A 48 16.01 4.93 -0.97
CA ASN A 48 17.08 5.23 -1.92
C ASN A 48 18.05 6.26 -1.34
N GLY A 49 19.35 6.04 -1.51
CA GLY A 49 20.41 6.91 -0.99
C GLY A 49 20.64 6.82 0.52
N ARG A 50 19.77 6.14 1.28
CA ARG A 50 19.78 6.17 2.76
C ARG A 50 20.10 4.83 3.41
N LEU A 51 19.78 3.72 2.74
CA LEU A 51 19.81 2.40 3.34
C LEU A 51 20.92 1.49 2.79
N PHE A 52 21.54 0.75 3.71
CA PHE A 52 22.49 -0.34 3.45
C PHE A 52 23.52 -0.03 2.35
N LYS A 53 23.52 -0.80 1.27
CA LYS A 53 24.52 -0.69 0.20
C LYS A 53 24.31 0.52 -0.69
N ASP A 54 23.14 1.13 -0.61
CA ASP A 54 22.80 2.35 -1.35
C ASP A 54 22.99 3.63 -0.51
N LYS A 55 23.40 3.49 0.77
CA LYS A 55 23.60 4.63 1.67
C LYS A 55 24.71 5.56 1.17
N ASN A 56 24.38 6.85 1.05
CA ASN A 56 25.24 7.91 0.52
C ASN A 56 25.74 7.62 -0.92
N ILE A 57 25.01 6.80 -1.67
CA ILE A 57 25.29 6.55 -3.09
C ILE A 57 24.12 7.04 -3.93
N GLY A 58 22.89 6.64 -3.59
CA GLY A 58 21.72 7.00 -4.40
C GLY A 58 21.84 6.49 -5.83
N ALA A 59 22.06 5.19 -5.97
CA ALA A 59 22.31 4.59 -7.27
C ALA A 59 21.12 4.80 -8.22
N LEU A 60 21.47 5.07 -9.47
CA LEU A 60 20.52 5.44 -10.51
C LEU A 60 19.59 4.25 -10.82
N THR A 61 18.29 4.52 -10.89
CA THR A 61 17.28 3.48 -11.17
C THR A 61 16.89 3.39 -12.65
N CYS A 62 17.30 4.37 -13.47
CA CYS A 62 17.07 4.37 -14.91
C CYS A 62 18.34 4.70 -15.71
N LYS A 63 18.80 3.72 -16.49
CA LYS A 63 19.82 3.80 -17.55
C LYS A 63 21.02 4.71 -17.23
N GLU A 64 21.58 4.55 -16.03
CA GLU A 64 22.74 5.33 -15.55
C GLU A 64 22.55 6.85 -15.67
N SER A 65 21.31 7.33 -15.62
CA SER A 65 20.98 8.73 -15.90
C SER A 65 20.15 9.41 -14.82
N THR A 66 19.19 8.70 -14.22
CA THR A 66 18.21 9.31 -13.31
C THR A 66 17.72 8.33 -12.26
N VAL A 67 17.30 8.86 -11.11
CA VAL A 67 16.49 8.15 -10.11
C VAL A 67 15.03 8.49 -10.37
N VAL A 68 14.24 7.51 -10.80
CA VAL A 68 12.79 7.67 -11.07
C VAL A 68 11.94 6.63 -10.35
N ASP A 69 12.55 5.51 -9.99
CA ASP A 69 11.95 4.46 -9.17
C ASP A 69 12.41 4.63 -7.72
N TYR A 70 11.44 4.81 -6.81
CA TYR A 70 11.70 5.06 -5.39
C TYR A 70 11.08 3.96 -4.53
N CYS A 71 11.82 3.55 -3.50
CA CYS A 71 11.27 2.77 -2.40
C CYS A 71 10.88 3.73 -1.26
N ILE A 72 9.60 3.74 -0.91
CA ILE A 72 9.02 4.64 0.10
C ILE A 72 8.29 3.79 1.13
N MET A 73 8.48 4.10 2.41
CA MET A 73 7.85 3.37 3.51
C MET A 73 7.72 4.25 4.75
N SER A 74 6.95 3.77 5.72
CA SER A 74 6.83 4.44 7.02
C SER A 74 8.08 4.17 7.90
N PRO A 75 8.38 5.05 8.87
CA PRO A 75 9.55 4.92 9.75
C PRO A 75 9.57 3.61 10.54
N GLU A 76 8.41 3.04 10.87
CA GLU A 76 8.31 1.79 11.63
C GLU A 76 8.90 0.62 10.83
N LEU A 77 8.68 0.60 9.50
CA LEU A 77 9.17 -0.46 8.61
C LEU A 77 10.68 -0.41 8.39
N PHE A 78 11.33 0.75 8.54
CA PHE A 78 12.80 0.89 8.44
C PHE A 78 13.53 -0.05 9.40
N THR A 79 12.97 -0.30 10.59
CA THR A 79 13.57 -1.17 11.62
C THR A 79 13.58 -2.66 11.25
N ASN A 80 12.78 -3.05 10.26
CA ASN A 80 12.63 -4.42 9.79
C ASN A 80 13.43 -4.70 8.52
N ILE A 81 14.07 -3.70 7.91
CA ILE A 81 14.91 -3.91 6.74
C ILE A 81 16.23 -4.55 7.15
N LEU A 82 16.61 -5.59 6.41
CA LEU A 82 17.85 -6.34 6.57
C LEU A 82 18.90 -5.98 5.53
N ASP A 83 18.47 -5.65 4.31
CA ASP A 83 19.34 -5.21 3.22
C ASP A 83 18.55 -4.36 2.23
N PHE A 84 19.25 -3.47 1.54
CA PHE A 84 18.73 -2.59 0.50
C PHE A 84 19.83 -2.29 -0.51
N GLU A 85 19.51 -2.46 -1.80
CA GLU A 85 20.46 -2.24 -2.90
C GLU A 85 19.73 -1.94 -4.20
N ILE A 86 20.29 -1.06 -5.02
CA ILE A 86 19.93 -0.95 -6.43
C ILE A 86 20.83 -1.90 -7.21
N LEU A 87 20.25 -2.94 -7.79
CA LEU A 87 21.00 -3.95 -8.52
C LEU A 87 21.49 -3.39 -9.87
N PRO A 88 22.65 -3.84 -10.37
CA PRO A 88 23.13 -3.47 -11.69
C PRO A 88 22.12 -3.77 -12.79
N TYR A 89 22.18 -2.99 -13.88
CA TYR A 89 21.33 -3.18 -15.05
C TYR A 89 21.40 -4.62 -15.58
N ASP A 90 20.23 -5.24 -15.74
CA ASP A 90 20.09 -6.56 -16.37
C ASP A 90 19.18 -6.45 -17.60
N PRO A 91 19.74 -6.61 -18.83
CA PRO A 91 18.96 -6.55 -20.07
C PRO A 91 17.94 -7.68 -20.22
N MET A 92 17.99 -8.72 -19.38
CA MET A 92 16.96 -9.77 -19.34
C MET A 92 15.74 -9.36 -18.51
N LEU A 93 15.90 -8.43 -17.56
CA LEU A 93 14.83 -7.99 -16.66
C LEU A 93 14.18 -6.68 -17.09
N SER A 94 14.93 -5.79 -17.76
CA SER A 94 14.43 -4.49 -18.20
C SER A 94 15.22 -3.95 -19.38
N ASP A 95 14.60 -3.09 -20.18
CA ASP A 95 15.25 -2.35 -21.26
C ASP A 95 15.92 -1.06 -20.77
N VAL A 96 15.48 -0.50 -19.63
CA VAL A 96 15.97 0.79 -19.13
C VAL A 96 16.09 0.92 -17.60
N HIS A 97 15.44 0.05 -16.81
CA HIS A 97 15.40 0.18 -15.35
C HIS A 97 16.34 -0.79 -14.62
N ASN A 98 16.98 -0.29 -13.57
CA ASN A 98 17.71 -1.09 -12.58
C ASN A 98 16.73 -1.61 -11.53
N ALA A 99 16.92 -2.83 -11.05
CA ALA A 99 16.02 -3.43 -10.07
C ALA A 99 16.32 -2.92 -8.65
N ILE A 100 15.27 -2.62 -7.88
CA ILE A 100 15.39 -2.30 -6.46
C ILE A 100 15.28 -3.60 -5.66
N TYR A 101 16.31 -3.94 -4.91
CA TYR A 101 16.33 -5.08 -3.98
C TYR A 101 16.09 -4.60 -2.56
N ILE A 102 15.18 -5.28 -1.87
CA ILE A 102 14.86 -5.04 -0.46
C ILE A 102 14.74 -6.39 0.22
N GLU A 103 15.47 -6.56 1.32
CA GLU A 103 15.30 -7.69 2.21
C GLU A 103 14.67 -7.21 3.51
N MET A 104 13.59 -7.87 3.94
CA MET A 104 12.87 -7.50 5.15
C MET A 104 12.70 -8.71 6.06
N SER A 105 12.81 -8.47 7.35
CA SER A 105 12.47 -9.43 8.39
C SER A 105 11.01 -9.23 8.79
N SER A 106 10.18 -10.25 8.56
CA SER A 106 8.96 -10.38 9.35
C SER A 106 9.38 -10.89 10.72
N LYS A 107 9.45 -10.00 11.72
CA LYS A 107 9.31 -10.47 13.09
C LYS A 107 7.87 -10.93 13.19
N ASP A 108 7.64 -12.22 12.97
CA ASP A 108 6.40 -12.86 13.35
C ASP A 108 6.31 -12.79 14.88
N THR A 109 5.88 -11.65 15.41
CA THR A 109 5.03 -11.63 16.58
C THR A 109 3.59 -11.88 16.10
N CYS A 110 3.40 -12.90 15.25
CA CYS A 110 2.34 -13.83 15.60
C CYS A 110 2.76 -14.46 16.92
N MET A 111 2.39 -13.79 18.03
CA MET A 111 1.88 -14.57 19.14
C MET A 111 0.98 -15.63 18.48
N PRO A 112 1.23 -16.93 18.63
CA PRO A 112 0.20 -17.88 18.31
C PRO A 112 -0.94 -17.44 19.22
N VAL A 113 -1.98 -16.82 18.66
CA VAL A 113 -3.23 -16.78 19.35
C VAL A 113 -3.57 -18.25 19.40
N VAL A 114 -3.27 -18.88 20.53
CA VAL A 114 -3.83 -20.15 20.89
C VAL A 114 -5.30 -19.81 21.15
N GLU A 115 -6.04 -19.59 20.07
CA GLU A 115 -7.45 -19.82 20.04
C GLU A 115 -7.60 -21.33 20.23
N ASN A 116 -7.54 -21.74 21.50
CA ASN A 116 -8.36 -22.86 21.96
C ASN A 116 -9.82 -22.41 21.87
N ILE A 117 -10.25 -22.14 20.66
CA ILE A 117 -11.63 -21.96 20.30
C ILE A 117 -11.90 -23.19 19.43
N ASN A 118 -12.33 -24.27 20.10
CA ASN A 118 -13.22 -25.23 19.46
C ASN A 118 -14.50 -24.46 19.09
N VAL A 119 -14.46 -23.72 17.99
CA VAL A 119 -15.65 -23.27 17.28
C VAL A 119 -15.58 -23.99 15.96
N ASP A 120 -16.55 -24.88 15.79
CA ASP A 120 -16.89 -25.46 14.51
C ASP A 120 -16.76 -24.39 13.43
N ILE A 121 -15.88 -24.64 12.45
CA ILE A 121 -15.65 -23.75 11.33
C ILE A 121 -16.97 -23.64 10.56
N ASP A 122 -17.75 -22.60 10.83
CA ASP A 122 -18.83 -22.19 9.96
C ASP A 122 -18.22 -21.49 8.75
N ASP A 123 -18.30 -22.17 7.60
CA ASP A 123 -17.66 -21.87 6.32
C ASP A 123 -18.32 -20.68 5.59
N SER A 124 -18.53 -19.57 6.30
CA SER A 124 -19.16 -18.36 5.78
C SER A 124 -18.53 -17.09 6.34
N SER A 125 -17.28 -16.80 5.98
CA SER A 125 -16.76 -15.44 6.18
C SER A 125 -17.43 -14.49 5.18
N VAL A 126 -18.31 -13.63 5.69
CA VAL A 126 -18.93 -12.54 4.95
C VAL A 126 -17.94 -11.38 4.92
N VAL A 127 -17.59 -10.89 3.73
CA VAL A 127 -16.81 -9.66 3.58
C VAL A 127 -17.78 -8.53 3.29
N THR A 128 -17.82 -7.56 4.20
CA THR A 128 -18.69 -6.39 4.10
C THR A 128 -18.03 -5.33 3.23
N LYS A 129 -18.71 -4.89 2.17
CA LYS A 129 -18.27 -3.76 1.33
C LYS A 129 -19.23 -2.59 1.52
N CYS A 130 -18.72 -1.45 1.96
CA CYS A 130 -19.51 -0.21 1.96
C CYS A 130 -19.72 0.29 0.52
N LYS A 131 -20.96 0.65 0.18
CA LYS A 131 -21.30 1.37 -1.05
C LYS A 131 -22.04 2.64 -0.66
N TRP A 132 -21.31 3.75 -0.65
CA TRP A 132 -21.87 5.06 -0.37
C TRP A 132 -22.84 5.51 -1.47
N GLU A 133 -23.98 6.08 -1.07
CA GLU A 133 -24.98 6.68 -1.94
C GLU A 133 -25.26 8.10 -1.42
N ASN A 134 -24.92 9.14 -2.21
CA ASN A 134 -25.01 10.54 -1.76
C ASN A 134 -26.40 10.94 -1.27
N ASP A 135 -27.45 10.34 -1.84
CA ASP A 135 -28.83 10.64 -1.49
C ASP A 135 -29.23 10.14 -0.09
N LYS A 136 -28.43 9.24 0.51
CA LYS A 136 -28.66 8.64 1.84
C LYS A 136 -27.90 9.32 2.98
N TYR A 137 -27.27 10.48 2.74
CA TYR A 137 -26.45 11.12 3.77
C TYR A 137 -27.25 11.56 5.00
N HIS A 138 -28.49 12.03 4.82
CA HIS A 138 -29.36 12.42 5.91
C HIS A 138 -29.73 11.21 6.78
N GLU A 139 -30.17 10.13 6.14
CA GLU A 139 -30.50 8.87 6.81
C GLU A 139 -29.28 8.36 7.59
N PHE A 140 -28.09 8.36 6.97
CA PHE A 140 -26.86 7.94 7.63
C PHE A 140 -26.57 8.76 8.89
N ASN A 141 -26.71 10.09 8.84
CA ASN A 141 -26.51 10.94 10.00
C ASN A 141 -27.52 10.65 11.11
N ASP A 142 -28.79 10.39 10.77
CA ASP A 142 -29.83 10.02 11.74
C ASP A 142 -29.58 8.62 12.33
N CYS A 143 -28.87 7.74 11.61
CA CYS A 143 -28.45 6.41 12.06
C CYS A 143 -27.29 6.44 13.08
N ILE A 144 -26.57 7.57 13.23
CA ILE A 144 -25.44 7.73 14.17
C ILE A 144 -25.96 7.88 15.60
N ASP A 145 -25.44 7.05 16.50
CA ASP A 145 -25.83 7.09 17.91
C ASP A 145 -25.03 8.14 18.68
N GLU A 146 -25.69 9.27 19.00
CA GLU A 146 -25.09 10.34 19.79
C GLU A 146 -24.65 9.91 21.20
N ALA A 147 -25.30 8.90 21.80
CA ALA A 147 -24.90 8.41 23.11
C ALA A 147 -23.56 7.67 23.05
N VAL A 148 -23.31 6.94 21.95
CA VAL A 148 -22.01 6.30 21.70
C VAL A 148 -20.92 7.34 21.42
N ILE A 149 -21.24 8.40 20.67
CA ILE A 149 -20.31 9.54 20.48
C ILE A 149 -19.94 10.12 21.84
N HIS A 150 -20.93 10.40 22.69
CA HIS A 150 -20.69 10.97 24.00
C HIS A 150 -19.81 10.06 24.87
N SER A 151 -20.03 8.75 24.83
CA SER A 151 -19.18 7.76 25.50
C SER A 151 -17.72 7.79 25.02
N ILE A 152 -17.49 7.88 23.70
CA ILE A 152 -16.14 7.99 23.13
C ILE A 152 -15.47 9.30 23.56
N VAL A 153 -16.21 10.41 23.58
CA VAL A 153 -15.68 11.71 24.01
C VAL A 153 -15.29 11.69 25.49
N VAL A 154 -16.15 11.14 26.37
CA VAL A 154 -15.83 11.01 27.80
C VAL A 154 -14.58 10.14 28.00
N LYS A 155 -14.46 9.03 27.27
CA LYS A 155 -13.23 8.21 27.31
C LYS A 155 -12.01 9.01 26.88
N LEU A 156 -12.11 9.83 25.84
CA LEU A 156 -11.02 10.68 25.38
C LEU A 156 -10.61 11.73 26.43
N GLU A 157 -11.57 12.27 27.18
CA GLU A 157 -11.33 13.24 28.26
C GLU A 157 -10.74 12.59 29.52
N GLU A 158 -11.07 11.33 29.81
CA GLU A 158 -10.59 10.58 30.97
C GLU A 158 -9.25 9.88 30.75
N ILE A 159 -8.72 9.90 29.52
CA ILE A 159 -7.42 9.28 29.21
C ILE A 159 -6.29 10.07 29.86
N ASP A 160 -5.50 9.37 30.66
CA ASP A 160 -4.23 9.86 31.16
C ASP A 160 -3.21 9.93 30.02
N THR A 161 -2.82 11.16 29.67
CA THR A 161 -1.88 11.43 28.58
C THR A 161 -0.51 10.79 28.80
N ASP A 162 -0.14 10.51 30.05
CA ASP A 162 1.16 9.92 30.40
C ASP A 162 1.16 8.38 30.22
N LEU A 163 -0.02 7.76 30.01
CA LEU A 163 -0.21 6.31 29.91
C LEU A 163 -0.79 5.86 28.56
N ILE A 164 -0.77 6.72 27.53
CA ILE A 164 -1.27 6.37 26.20
C ILE A 164 -0.35 5.33 25.56
N ASP A 165 -0.90 4.14 25.32
CA ASP A 165 -0.26 3.10 24.52
C ASP A 165 -1.10 2.73 23.29
N ASN A 166 -0.56 1.84 22.45
CA ASN A 166 -1.24 1.38 21.25
C ASN A 166 -2.55 0.62 21.55
N ILE A 167 -2.71 0.05 22.75
CA ILE A 167 -3.91 -0.69 23.13
C ILE A 167 -5.07 0.30 23.31
N VAL A 168 -4.82 1.40 24.04
CA VAL A 168 -5.81 2.46 24.24
C VAL A 168 -6.20 3.09 22.90
N VAL A 169 -5.22 3.44 22.06
CA VAL A 169 -5.48 4.04 20.74
C VAL A 169 -6.31 3.09 19.86
N ASN A 170 -5.92 1.82 19.75
CA ASN A 170 -6.65 0.85 18.93
C ASN A 170 -8.09 0.65 19.44
N SER A 171 -8.30 0.60 20.76
CA SER A 171 -9.65 0.48 21.33
C SER A 171 -10.56 1.63 20.92
N ILE A 172 -10.07 2.87 20.94
CA ILE A 172 -10.85 4.05 20.52
C ILE A 172 -11.14 4.00 19.03
N VAL A 173 -10.14 3.63 18.22
CA VAL A 173 -10.31 3.49 16.77
C VAL A 173 -11.34 2.42 16.44
N ASP A 174 -11.33 1.28 17.14
CA ASP A 174 -12.29 0.20 16.95
C ASP A 174 -13.71 0.61 17.34
N GLU A 175 -13.88 1.42 18.39
CA GLU A 175 -15.17 2.00 18.78
C GLU A 175 -15.70 2.98 17.73
N CYS A 176 -14.85 3.87 17.20
CA CYS A 176 -15.19 4.77 16.11
C CYS A 176 -15.59 4.01 14.84
N ASN A 177 -14.82 2.98 14.47
CA ASN A 177 -15.12 2.12 13.32
C ASN A 177 -16.45 1.40 13.52
N SER A 178 -16.70 0.88 14.72
CA SER A 178 -17.95 0.19 15.06
C SER A 178 -19.15 1.13 14.96
N LEU A 179 -19.04 2.37 15.44
CA LEU A 179 -20.07 3.40 15.32
C LEU A 179 -20.44 3.65 13.84
N ILE A 180 -19.43 3.87 13.00
CA ILE A 180 -19.62 4.16 11.56
C ILE A 180 -20.24 2.95 10.86
N LEU A 181 -19.76 1.74 11.14
CA LEU A 181 -20.28 0.52 10.54
C LEU A 181 -21.72 0.22 11.00
N GLN A 182 -22.05 0.46 12.27
CA GLN A 182 -23.42 0.30 12.75
C GLN A 182 -24.38 1.29 12.08
N ALA A 183 -23.98 2.55 11.93
CA ALA A 183 -24.78 3.54 11.20
C ALA A 183 -24.95 3.14 9.73
N ALA A 184 -23.88 2.70 9.06
CA ALA A 184 -23.92 2.23 7.68
C ALA A 184 -24.79 0.97 7.51
N SER A 185 -24.80 0.08 8.51
CA SER A 185 -25.63 -1.13 8.53
C SER A 185 -27.11 -0.78 8.61
N LYS A 186 -27.50 0.09 9.53
CA LYS A 186 -28.89 0.54 9.73
C LYS A 186 -29.49 1.24 8.50
N CYS A 187 -28.63 1.84 7.69
CA CYS A 187 -28.99 2.64 6.53
C CYS A 187 -28.73 1.91 5.18
N ASP A 188 -28.61 0.58 5.20
CA ASP A 188 -28.43 -0.29 4.02
C ASP A 188 -27.24 0.11 3.11
N LEU A 189 -26.18 0.70 3.68
CA LEU A 189 -24.96 1.07 2.96
C LEU A 189 -23.91 -0.05 2.96
N LEU A 190 -24.11 -1.08 3.79
CA LEU A 190 -23.25 -2.26 3.86
C LEU A 190 -23.77 -3.35 2.93
N LEU A 191 -22.98 -3.68 1.91
CA LEU A 191 -23.22 -4.83 1.05
C LEU A 191 -22.45 -6.02 1.60
N GLU A 192 -23.19 -7.00 2.12
CA GLU A 192 -22.63 -8.31 2.43
C GLU A 192 -22.30 -9.03 1.12
N LYS A 193 -21.01 -9.22 0.85
CA LYS A 193 -20.57 -10.19 -0.15
C LYS A 193 -20.23 -11.47 0.56
N LYS A 194 -21.01 -12.51 0.29
CA LYS A 194 -20.56 -13.88 0.52
C LYS A 194 -19.24 -14.05 -0.24
N VAL A 195 -18.17 -14.34 0.48
CA VAL A 195 -16.92 -14.76 -0.13
C VAL A 195 -17.19 -16.14 -0.71
N ILE A 196 -17.68 -16.19 -1.94
CA ILE A 196 -17.52 -17.38 -2.76
C ILE A 196 -16.03 -17.44 -2.99
N ARG A 197 -15.30 -18.20 -2.15
CA ARG A 197 -13.95 -18.63 -2.47
C ARG A 197 -14.05 -19.18 -3.88
N LYS A 198 -13.44 -18.48 -4.84
CA LYS A 198 -13.24 -19.06 -6.15
C LYS A 198 -12.34 -20.26 -5.87
N VAL A 199 -12.95 -21.43 -5.71
CA VAL A 199 -12.25 -22.69 -5.90
C VAL A 199 -11.45 -22.46 -7.16
N ASP A 200 -10.14 -22.65 -7.04
CA ASP A 200 -9.19 -22.37 -8.10
C ASP A 200 -9.49 -23.32 -9.25
N ASN A 201 -10.49 -22.96 -10.07
CA ASN A 201 -10.77 -23.56 -11.34
C ASN A 201 -9.71 -23.01 -12.30
N SER A 202 -8.47 -23.47 -12.09
CA SER A 202 -7.36 -23.44 -13.02
C SER A 202 -7.71 -24.10 -14.36
N LEU A 203 -8.91 -24.71 -14.47
CA LEU A 203 -9.60 -25.02 -15.72
C LEU A 203 -10.60 -23.91 -16.11
N LYS A 204 -10.18 -22.64 -16.17
CA LYS A 204 -10.91 -21.65 -16.98
C LYS A 204 -10.94 -22.19 -18.39
N LYS A 205 -12.10 -22.70 -18.83
CA LYS A 205 -12.38 -23.11 -20.21
C LYS A 205 -11.73 -22.10 -21.14
N ARG A 206 -10.62 -22.47 -21.79
CA ARG A 206 -10.00 -21.65 -22.84
C ARG A 206 -11.14 -21.28 -23.77
N LYS A 207 -11.40 -19.98 -23.95
CA LYS A 207 -12.38 -19.51 -24.94
C LYS A 207 -12.11 -20.30 -26.21
N VAL A 208 -13.10 -21.06 -26.68
CA VAL A 208 -13.00 -21.90 -27.88
C VAL A 208 -12.26 -21.07 -28.93
N LYS A 209 -11.11 -21.56 -29.41
CA LYS A 209 -10.36 -20.88 -30.48
C LYS A 209 -11.34 -20.72 -31.63
N LYS A 210 -11.84 -19.51 -31.84
CA LYS A 210 -12.78 -19.23 -32.92
C LYS A 210 -12.03 -19.55 -34.22
N PRO A 211 -12.48 -20.52 -35.04
CA PRO A 211 -11.70 -20.97 -36.21
C PRO A 211 -11.41 -19.84 -37.20
N TRP A 212 -12.32 -18.87 -37.25
CA TRP A 212 -12.23 -17.69 -38.09
C TRP A 212 -11.29 -16.61 -37.54
N PHE A 213 -10.86 -16.67 -36.28
CA PHE A 213 -9.94 -15.69 -35.68
C PHE A 213 -8.52 -16.27 -35.67
N ASN A 214 -7.91 -16.31 -36.85
CA ASN A 214 -6.57 -16.83 -37.08
C ASN A 214 -5.50 -15.75 -36.81
N ARG A 215 -4.22 -16.10 -37.05
CA ARG A 215 -3.07 -15.19 -36.85
C ARG A 215 -3.22 -13.90 -37.67
N GLU A 216 -3.71 -14.01 -38.89
CA GLU A 216 -3.92 -12.88 -39.79
C GLU A 216 -4.97 -11.91 -39.21
N CYS A 217 -6.07 -12.41 -38.66
CA CYS A 217 -7.06 -11.59 -37.97
C CYS A 217 -6.48 -10.87 -36.74
N ALA A 218 -5.62 -11.55 -35.99
CA ALA A 218 -4.96 -10.97 -34.82
C ALA A 218 -4.00 -9.83 -35.22
N GLU A 219 -3.23 -10.00 -36.30
CA GLU A 219 -2.32 -8.98 -36.83
C GLU A 219 -3.09 -7.78 -37.37
N LYS A 220 -4.13 -8.00 -38.19
CA LYS A 220 -5.00 -6.93 -38.69
C LYS A 220 -5.66 -6.15 -37.55
N ARG A 221 -6.08 -6.82 -36.48
CA ARG A 221 -6.64 -6.16 -35.30
C ARG A 221 -5.60 -5.30 -34.58
N LYS A 222 -4.36 -5.76 -34.44
CA LYS A 222 -3.27 -4.95 -33.87
C LYS A 222 -2.99 -3.71 -34.71
N LEU A 223 -2.94 -3.85 -36.04
CA LEU A 223 -2.74 -2.73 -36.97
C LEU A 223 -3.89 -1.72 -36.90
N TYR A 224 -5.15 -2.19 -36.87
CA TYR A 224 -6.32 -1.33 -36.70
C TYR A 224 -6.25 -0.52 -35.41
N HIS A 225 -5.95 -1.15 -34.27
CA HIS A 225 -5.83 -0.42 -33.00
C HIS A 225 -4.67 0.56 -32.99
N ARG A 226 -3.51 0.22 -33.55
CA ARG A 226 -2.38 1.14 -33.71
C ARG A 226 -2.74 2.35 -34.57
N ALA A 227 -3.38 2.12 -35.71
CA ALA A 227 -3.84 3.20 -36.59
C ALA A 227 -4.85 4.10 -35.87
N LYS A 228 -5.77 3.53 -35.10
CA LYS A 228 -6.80 4.27 -34.38
C LYS A 228 -6.26 5.11 -33.20
N ILE A 229 -5.14 4.68 -32.60
CA ILE A 229 -4.38 5.49 -31.63
C ILE A 229 -3.70 6.66 -32.36
N ILE A 230 -3.08 6.42 -33.51
CA ILE A 230 -2.39 7.45 -34.31
C ILE A 230 -3.38 8.50 -34.84
N THR A 231 -4.59 8.10 -35.25
CA THR A 231 -5.63 9.02 -35.74
C THR A 231 -6.41 9.73 -34.63
N GLY A 232 -6.10 9.48 -33.35
CA GLY A 232 -6.74 10.14 -32.21
C GLY A 232 -8.19 9.68 -31.95
N GLU A 233 -8.65 8.64 -32.62
CA GLU A 233 -10.01 8.07 -32.47
C GLU A 233 -10.13 7.10 -31.28
N LEU A 234 -9.02 6.67 -30.69
CA LEU A 234 -8.97 6.05 -29.37
C LEU A 234 -8.27 7.01 -28.40
N LYS A 235 -9.03 7.62 -27.49
CA LYS A 235 -8.48 8.25 -26.30
C LYS A 235 -8.36 7.18 -25.21
N CYS A 236 -7.17 7.05 -24.63
CA CYS A 236 -6.96 6.28 -23.41
C CYS A 236 -7.79 6.87 -22.26
#